data_AF-V9DTL1-F1
#
_entry.id   AF-V9DTL1-F1
#
_cell.length_a   1.000
_cell.length_b   1.000
_cell.length_c   1.000
_cell.angle_alpha   90.00
_cell.angle_beta   90.00
_cell.angle_gamma   90.00
#
_symmetry.space_group_name_H-M   'P 1'
#
loop_
_entity.id
_entity.type
_entity.pdbx_description
1 polymer ?
#
loop_
_entity_poly.entity_id
_entity_poly.type
_entity_poly.pdbx_seq_one_letter_code
_entity_poly.pdbx_strand_id
1 'polypeptide(L)'
;AEYQGLLLRFDLLSSLDRGRLIICGDSNLVIRQMRGEIECKAPGLTPLRRRALDRLRTWPVHEFLHVKRDWNQSADRLANTALHQQEGTAVTSEADHDDLVVLNRLQELLLPKNEGSVTRMAATT
;
A
#
# COMPACT_ATOMS: atom_id res chain seq x y z
N ALA A 1 -8.44 12.77 1.98
CA ALA A 1 -8.68 11.39 1.53
C ALA A 1 -7.38 10.58 1.49
N GLU A 2 -6.55 10.68 0.44
CA GLU A 2 -5.41 9.77 0.22
C GLU A 2 -4.47 9.56 1.42
N TYR A 3 -3.90 10.64 1.96
CA TYR A 3 -3.01 10.54 3.13
C TYR A 3 -3.70 9.97 4.37
N GLN A 4 -5.01 10.21 4.53
CA GLN A 4 -5.78 9.63 5.63
C GLN A 4 -5.99 8.13 5.43
N GLY A 5 -6.27 7.70 4.20
CA GLY A 5 -6.34 6.28 3.86
C GLY A 5 -5.01 5.57 4.11
N LEU A 6 -3.89 6.18 3.72
CA LEU A 6 -2.55 5.65 4.00
C LEU A 6 -2.26 5.55 5.51
N LEU A 7 -2.59 6.59 6.28
CA LEU A 7 -2.41 6.58 7.74
C LEU A 7 -3.26 5.51 8.41
N LEU A 8 -4.54 5.40 8.03
CA LEU A 8 -5.44 4.36 8.51
C LEU A 8 -4.86 2.97 8.23
N ARG A 9 -4.29 2.76 7.04
CA ARG A 9 -3.63 1.49 6.69
C ARG A 9 -2.46 1.21 7.63
N PHE A 10 -1.61 2.19 7.95
CA PHE A 10 -0.52 1.97 8.90
C PHE A 10 -1.01 1.62 10.31
N ASP A 11 -2.10 2.26 10.76
CA ASP A 11 -2.67 1.96 12.07
C ASP A 11 -3.26 0.54 12.11
N LEU A 12 -3.92 0.09 11.04
CA LEU A 12 -4.42 -1.30 10.91
C LEU A 12 -3.29 -2.34 10.85
N LEU A 13 -2.19 -2.01 10.18
CA LEU A 13 -1.03 -2.90 10.11
C LEU A 13 -0.23 -2.88 11.43
N SER A 14 -0.51 -1.96 12.37
CA SER A 14 0.35 -1.71 13.53
C SER A 14 0.57 -2.93 14.42
N SER A 15 -0.38 -3.86 14.46
CA SER A 15 -0.32 -5.12 15.23
C SER A 15 0.37 -6.29 14.51
N LEU A 16 0.71 -6.13 13.22
CA LEU A 16 1.34 -7.19 12.42
C LEU A 16 2.87 -7.13 12.51
N ASP A 17 3.50 -8.30 12.39
CA ASP A 17 4.95 -8.43 12.29
C ASP A 17 5.52 -7.64 11.11
N ARG A 18 6.62 -6.93 11.38
CA ARG A 18 7.24 -6.00 10.42
C ARG A 18 8.12 -6.75 9.42
N GLY A 19 7.50 -7.21 8.34
CA GLY A 19 8.19 -7.73 7.15
C GLY A 19 8.47 -6.66 6.09
N ARG A 20 8.37 -7.07 4.82
CA ARG A 20 8.39 -6.16 3.66
C ARG A 20 7.00 -5.58 3.42
N LEU A 21 6.92 -4.26 3.27
CA LEU A 21 5.67 -3.55 2.96
C LEU A 21 5.71 -2.97 1.54
N ILE A 22 4.76 -3.34 0.69
CA ILE A 22 4.56 -2.71 -0.63
C ILE A 22 3.26 -1.92 -0.59
N ILE A 23 3.34 -0.61 -0.85
CA ILE A 23 2.22 0.32 -0.79
C ILE A 23 1.87 0.72 -2.22
N CYS A 24 0.75 0.20 -2.72
CA CYS A 24 0.23 0.53 -4.04
C CYS A 24 -0.83 1.63 -3.93
N GLY A 25 -0.83 2.58 -4.86
CA GLY A 25 -1.87 3.60 -4.97
C GLY A 25 -1.88 4.23 -6.36
N ASP A 26 -3.04 4.72 -6.78
CA ASP A 26 -3.25 5.35 -8.09
C ASP A 26 -3.05 6.87 -8.08
N SER A 27 -2.94 7.47 -6.89
CA SER A 27 -2.55 8.87 -6.72
C SER A 27 -1.05 9.07 -6.95
N ASN A 28 -0.68 9.39 -8.20
CA ASN A 28 0.72 9.66 -8.58
C ASN A 28 1.35 10.77 -7.70
N LEU A 29 0.57 11.80 -7.34
CA LEU A 29 1.04 12.87 -6.46
C LEU A 29 1.48 12.34 -5.10
N VAL A 30 0.64 11.55 -4.43
CA VAL A 30 0.93 11.04 -3.08
C VAL A 30 2.06 10.02 -3.10
N ILE A 31 2.07 9.13 -4.09
CA ILE A 31 3.16 8.16 -4.27
C ILE A 31 4.51 8.86 -4.41
N ARG A 32 4.61 9.85 -5.30
CA ARG A 32 5.85 10.60 -5.53
C ARG A 32 6.26 11.43 -4.31
N GLN A 33 5.30 12.01 -3.58
CA GLN A 33 5.58 12.73 -2.33
C GLN A 33 6.12 11.81 -1.23
N MET A 34 5.57 10.60 -1.10
CA MET A 34 6.00 9.61 -0.10
C MET A 34 7.38 9.02 -0.43
N ARG A 35 7.70 8.87 -1.72
CA ARG A 35 9.07 8.53 -2.17
C ARG A 35 10.08 9.67 -2.02
N GLY A 36 9.61 10.89 -1.76
CA GLY A 36 10.46 12.08 -1.68
C GLY A 36 10.90 12.63 -3.03
N GLU A 37 10.31 12.18 -4.14
CA GLU A 37 10.61 12.67 -5.49
C GLU A 37 10.11 14.11 -5.70
N ILE A 38 9.03 14.48 -5.01
CA ILE A 38 8.44 15.81 -5.07
C ILE A 38 8.07 16.30 -3.67
N GLU A 39 8.13 17.61 -3.50
CA GLU A 39 7.83 18.24 -2.22
C GLU A 39 6.31 18.35 -1.96
N CYS A 40 5.90 18.18 -0.71
CA CYS A 40 4.53 18.40 -0.27
C CYS A 40 4.40 19.79 0.36
N LYS A 41 4.02 20.78 -0.47
CA LYS A 41 3.95 22.20 -0.09
C LYS A 41 2.60 22.64 0.46
N ALA A 42 1.54 21.86 0.27
CA ALA A 42 0.21 22.21 0.72
C ALA A 42 0.15 22.17 2.27
N PRO A 43 -0.14 23.28 2.98
CA PRO A 43 -0.05 23.35 4.44
C PRO A 43 -0.89 22.29 5.18
N GLY A 44 -2.05 21.92 4.63
CA GLY A 44 -2.89 20.86 5.20
C GLY A 44 -2.35 19.44 4.98
N LEU A 45 -1.51 19.22 3.97
CA LEU A 45 -0.96 17.90 3.62
C LEU A 45 0.41 17.65 4.25
N THR A 46 1.23 18.69 4.45
CA THR A 46 2.56 18.56 5.04
C THR A 46 2.57 17.82 6.39
N PRO A 47 1.65 18.12 7.34
CA PRO A 47 1.57 17.38 8.61
C PRO A 47 1.16 15.92 8.43
N LEU A 48 0.26 15.63 7.47
CA LEU A 48 -0.20 14.27 7.18
C LEU A 48 0.92 13.43 6.59
N ARG A 49 1.68 14.00 5.64
CA ARG A 49 2.86 13.36 5.07
C ARG A 49 3.90 13.06 6.15
N ARG A 50 4.17 14.02 7.04
CA ARG A 50 5.12 13.81 8.14
C ARG A 50 4.69 12.63 9.01
N ARG A 51 3.44 12.58 9.44
CA ARG A 51 2.90 11.45 10.21
C ARG A 51 3.02 10.12 9.46
N ALA A 52 2.73 10.11 8.16
CA ALA A 52 2.85 8.93 7.32
C ALA A 52 4.30 8.43 7.24
N LEU A 53 5.26 9.33 7.06
CA LEU A 53 6.69 9.00 7.07
C LEU A 53 7.15 8.51 8.45
N ASP A 54 6.66 9.11 9.53
CA ASP A 54 7.00 8.68 10.89
C ASP A 54 6.50 7.25 11.19
N ARG A 55 5.30 6.88 10.69
CA ARG A 55 4.79 5.50 10.74
C ARG A 55 5.61 4.56 9.87
N LEU A 56 5.95 5.00 8.66
CA LEU A 56 6.73 4.22 7.70
C LEU A 56 8.13 3.84 8.21
N ARG A 57 8.75 4.67 9.06
CA ARG A 57 10.05 4.35 9.70
C ARG A 57 10.05 3.03 10.47
N THR A 58 8.88 2.54 10.88
CA THR A 58 8.75 1.24 11.57
C THR A 58 8.80 0.03 10.63
N TRP A 59 8.82 0.25 9.31
CA TRP A 59 8.92 -0.77 8.28
C TRP A 59 10.31 -0.72 7.62
N PRO A 60 11.22 -1.65 7.97
CA PRO A 60 12.62 -1.58 7.51
C PRO A 60 12.75 -1.76 5.99
N VAL A 61 11.87 -2.58 5.40
CA VAL A 61 11.83 -2.79 3.95
C VAL A 61 10.46 -2.33 3.47
N HIS A 62 10.42 -1.22 2.74
CA HIS A 62 9.19 -0.70 2.18
C HIS A 62 9.38 -0.13 0.77
N GLU A 63 8.31 -0.16 -0.02
CA GLU A 63 8.29 0.36 -1.38
C GLU A 63 6.93 1.00 -1.67
N PHE A 64 6.92 2.11 -2.39
CA PHE A 64 5.69 2.70 -2.93
C PHE A 64 5.63 2.40 -4.42
N LEU A 65 4.47 1.97 -4.92
CA LEU A 65 4.21 1.71 -6.33
C LEU A 65 3.00 2.51 -6.79
N HIS A 66 3.19 3.28 -7.87
CA HIS A 66 2.08 3.87 -8.58
C HIS A 66 1.44 2.79 -9.46
N VAL A 67 0.12 2.66 -9.39
CA VAL A 67 -0.64 1.72 -10.22
C VAL A 67 -1.72 2.45 -11.01
N LYS A 68 -2.20 1.83 -12.08
CA LYS A 68 -3.37 2.36 -12.80
C LYS A 68 -4.59 2.33 -11.88
N ARG A 69 -5.51 3.26 -12.06
CA ARG A 69 -6.76 3.32 -11.28
C ARG A 69 -7.55 2.01 -11.33
N ASP A 70 -7.61 1.38 -12.50
CA ASP A 70 -8.27 0.08 -12.68
C ASP A 70 -7.64 -1.06 -11.85
N TRP A 71 -6.45 -0.86 -11.28
CA TRP A 71 -5.74 -1.85 -10.47
C TRP A 71 -5.90 -1.57 -8.97
N ASN A 72 -6.50 -0.44 -8.60
CA ASN A 72 -6.76 0.01 -7.24
C ASN A 72 -8.28 0.04 -6.90
N GLN A 73 -9.11 -0.70 -7.66
CA GLN A 73 -10.56 -0.59 -7.57
C GLN A 73 -11.12 -0.98 -6.20
N SER A 74 -10.45 -1.86 -5.43
CA SER A 74 -10.89 -2.17 -4.07
C SER A 74 -10.84 -0.95 -3.15
N ALA A 75 -9.77 -0.15 -3.23
CA ALA A 75 -9.57 1.03 -2.39
C ALA A 75 -10.56 2.12 -2.80
N ASP A 76 -10.77 2.30 -4.11
CA ASP A 76 -11.81 3.17 -4.66
C ASP A 76 -13.21 2.75 -4.17
N ARG A 77 -13.55 1.45 -4.21
CA ARG A 77 -14.84 0.93 -3.70
C ARG A 77 -15.01 1.26 -2.22
N LEU A 78 -14.02 0.93 -1.39
CA LEU A 78 -14.08 1.19 0.06
C LEU A 78 -14.18 2.68 0.37
N ALA A 79 -13.41 3.53 -0.32
CA ALA A 79 -13.45 4.98 -0.13
C ALA A 79 -14.81 5.57 -0.53
N ASN A 80 -15.38 5.13 -1.67
CA ASN A 80 -16.69 5.57 -2.13
C ASN A 80 -17.81 5.08 -1.20
N THR A 81 -17.75 3.83 -0.74
CA THR A 81 -18.69 3.31 0.26
C THR A 81 -18.67 4.15 1.53
N ALA A 82 -17.47 4.48 2.05
CA ALA A 82 -17.34 5.30 3.24
C ALA A 82 -17.86 6.74 3.02
N LEU A 83 -17.67 7.29 1.83
CA LEU A 83 -18.23 8.59 1.45
C LEU A 83 -19.76 8.58 1.43
N HIS A 84 -20.35 7.51 0.89
CA HIS A 84 -21.81 7.36 0.81
C HIS A 84 -22.46 7.09 2.16
N GLN A 85 -21.83 6.27 3.01
CA GLN A 85 -22.37 5.90 4.33
C GLN A 85 -21.99 6.93 5.42
N GLN A 86 -21.03 7.82 5.13
CA GLN A 86 -20.42 8.74 6.09
C GLN A 86 -19.73 8.04 7.27
N GLU A 87 -19.40 6.76 7.12
CA GLU A 87 -18.74 5.92 8.13
C GLU A 87 -17.81 4.90 7.46
N GLY A 88 -16.84 4.38 8.21
CA GLY A 88 -15.95 3.33 7.71
C GLY A 88 -16.57 1.93 7.85
N THR A 89 -16.42 1.09 6.83
CA THR A 89 -16.89 -0.30 6.87
C THR A 89 -15.72 -1.26 7.15
N ALA A 90 -15.87 -2.12 8.15
CA ALA A 90 -14.96 -3.24 8.36
C ALA A 90 -15.37 -4.43 7.49
N VAL A 91 -14.46 -4.89 6.65
CA VAL A 91 -14.67 -6.11 5.85
C VAL A 91 -14.38 -7.31 6.74
N THR A 92 -15.43 -8.08 7.06
CA THR A 92 -15.34 -9.20 8.02
C THR A 92 -15.67 -10.56 7.40
N SER A 93 -16.34 -10.59 6.25
CA SER A 93 -16.64 -11.83 5.55
C SER A 93 -15.52 -12.21 4.57
N GLU A 94 -15.26 -13.51 4.44
CA GLU A 94 -14.27 -14.04 3.48
C GLU A 94 -14.68 -13.75 2.04
N ALA A 95 -15.99 -13.82 1.73
CA ALA A 95 -16.52 -13.48 0.41
C ALA A 95 -16.26 -12.02 0.02
N ASP A 96 -16.49 -11.06 0.92
CA ASP A 96 -16.21 -9.65 0.66
C ASP A 96 -14.70 -9.39 0.51
N HIS A 97 -13.88 -10.11 1.26
CA HIS A 97 -12.43 -10.04 1.13
C HIS A 97 -11.99 -10.53 -0.25
N ASP A 98 -12.49 -11.68 -0.70
CA ASP A 98 -12.17 -12.26 -2.01
C ASP A 98 -12.63 -11.36 -3.15
N ASP A 99 -13.81 -10.76 -3.03
CA ASP A 99 -14.31 -9.75 -3.98
C ASP A 99 -13.33 -8.57 -4.10
N LEU A 100 -12.82 -8.05 -2.99
CA LEU A 100 -11.86 -6.94 -2.99
C LEU A 100 -10.51 -7.36 -3.57
N VAL A 101 -10.08 -8.60 -3.35
CA VAL A 101 -8.88 -9.15 -3.98
C VAL A 101 -9.06 -9.23 -5.49
N VAL A 102 -10.20 -9.73 -5.99
CA VAL A 102 -10.48 -9.83 -7.44
C VAL A 102 -10.56 -8.45 -8.11
N LEU A 103 -11.13 -7.45 -7.42
CA LEU A 103 -11.17 -6.07 -7.90
C LEU A 103 -9.78 -5.45 -8.03
N ASN A 104 -8.81 -5.89 -7.22
CA ASN A 104 -7.43 -5.46 -7.32
C ASN A 104 -6.63 -6.37 -8.25
N ARG A 105 -6.07 -5.81 -9.31
CA ARG A 105 -5.18 -6.55 -10.22
C ARG A 105 -3.71 -6.51 -9.78
N LEU A 106 -3.44 -6.32 -8.50
CA LEU A 106 -2.07 -6.17 -7.96
C LEU A 106 -1.24 -7.43 -8.10
N GLN A 107 -1.87 -8.61 -8.06
CA GLN A 107 -1.20 -9.90 -8.28
C GLN A 107 -0.53 -10.03 -9.65
N GLU A 108 -1.02 -9.29 -10.65
CA GLU A 108 -0.40 -9.24 -11.98
C GLU A 108 0.88 -8.37 -11.98
N LEU A 109 0.98 -7.42 -11.04
CA LEU A 109 2.17 -6.58 -10.86
C LEU A 109 3.21 -7.25 -9.96
N LEU A 110 2.72 -7.81 -8.85
CA LEU A 110 3.51 -8.37 -7.77
C LEU A 110 3.71 -9.86 -8.01
N LEU A 111 4.21 -10.21 -9.18
CA LEU A 111 4.69 -11.57 -9.40
C LEU A 111 5.82 -11.82 -8.39
N PRO A 112 5.77 -12.91 -7.60
CA PRO A 112 6.93 -13.30 -6.81
C PRO A 112 8.09 -13.43 -7.80
N LYS A 113 9.17 -12.69 -7.58
CA LYS A 113 10.43 -13.04 -8.21
C LYS A 113 10.68 -14.48 -7.78
N ASN A 114 10.54 -15.43 -8.70
CA ASN A 114 11.15 -16.73 -8.52
C ASN A 114 12.61 -16.44 -8.16
N GLU A 115 13.03 -16.83 -6.96
CA GLU A 115 14.45 -16.93 -6.63
C GLU A 115 15.03 -18.05 -7.50
N GLY A 116 15.26 -17.71 -8.76
CA GLY A 116 15.88 -18.58 -9.74
C GLY A 116 17.36 -18.73 -9.40
N SER A 117 17.71 -19.94 -8.95
CA SER A 117 19.04 -20.53 -8.89
C SER A 117 19.97 -20.03 -7.79
N VAL A 118 19.84 -20.61 -6.59
CA VAL A 118 21.02 -20.88 -5.77
C VAL A 118 21.84 -21.95 -6.49
N THR A 119 22.77 -21.52 -7.35
CA THR A 119 23.81 -22.42 -7.86
C THR A 119 24.80 -22.66 -6.71
N ARG A 120 24.61 -23.76 -5.98
CA ARG A 120 25.67 -24.31 -5.13
C ARG A 120 26.80 -24.79 -6.03
N MET A 121 27.85 -24.00 -6.16
CA MET A 121 29.13 -24.50 -6.66
C MET A 121 29.76 -25.34 -5.54
N ALA A 122 29.71 -26.66 -5.68
CA ALA A 122 30.60 -27.55 -4.94
C ALA A 122 31.94 -27.58 -5.67
N ALA A 123 33.00 -27.08 -5.03
CA ALA A 123 34.36 -27.35 -5.47
C ALA A 123 34.75 -28.75 -4.98
N THR A 124 34.94 -29.67 -5.92
CA THR A 124 35.61 -30.95 -5.65
C THR A 124 37.10 -30.75 -5.84
N THR A 125 37.90 -31.20 -4.86
CA THR A 125 39.36 -31.35 -5.01
C THR A 125 39.68 -32.77 -5.41
#